data_AF-A0A3F2RQ45-F1
#
_entry.id   AF-A0A3F2RQ45-F1
#
_cell.length_a   1.000
_cell.length_b   1.000
_cell.length_c   1.000
_cell.angle_alpha   90.00
_cell.angle_beta   90.00
_cell.angle_gamma   90.00
#
_symmetry.space_group_name_H-M   'P 1'
#
loop_
_entity.id
_entity.type
_entity.pdbx_description
1 polymer ?
#
loop_
_entity_poly.entity_id
_entity_poly.type
_entity_poly.pdbx_seq_one_letter_code
_entity_poly.pdbx_strand_id
1 'polypeptide(L)' 'MHLMYYIGDDGKRVYTLKKQTPTGTPSSSAHPARFSPDDKFSKERITTKKRFGLLPTQTPDPIFE' A
#
# COMPACT_ATOMS: atom_id res chain seq x y z
N MET A 1 8.78 11.07 -8.45
CA MET A 1 8.58 11.44 -7.04
C MET A 1 9.80 11.06 -6.23
N HIS A 2 10.38 11.99 -5.46
CA HIS A 2 11.61 11.77 -4.70
C HIS A 2 11.39 11.39 -3.23
N LEU A 3 10.21 11.71 -2.68
CA LEU A 3 9.91 11.42 -1.29
C LEU A 3 9.66 9.92 -1.10
N MET A 4 10.48 9.32 -0.25
CA MET A 4 10.42 7.92 0.13
C MET A 4 10.09 7.80 1.62
N TYR A 5 9.73 6.59 2.07
CA TYR A 5 9.53 6.29 3.48
C TYR A 5 9.88 4.83 3.82
N TYR A 6 10.05 4.56 5.11
CA TYR A 6 10.01 3.24 5.71
C TYR A 6 9.19 3.28 7.00
N ILE A 7 8.83 2.12 7.55
CA ILE A 7 8.11 2.01 8.83
C ILE A 7 9.13 1.95 9.96
N GLY A 8 9.05 2.88 10.90
CA GLY A 8 9.87 2.90 12.12
C GLY A 8 9.31 1.95 13.19
N ASP A 9 10.05 1.82 14.28
CA ASP A 9 9.71 0.90 15.38
C ASP A 9 8.40 1.28 16.10
N ASP A 10 8.01 2.55 16.00
CA ASP A 10 6.73 3.07 16.51
C ASP A 10 5.54 2.84 15.55
N GLY A 11 5.79 2.14 14.43
CA GLY A 11 4.80 1.89 13.38
C GLY A 11 4.51 3.10 12.48
N LYS A 12 5.19 4.24 12.68
CA LYS A 12 4.97 5.45 11.88
C LYS A 12 5.91 5.49 10.68
N ARG A 13 5.52 6.30 9.69
CA ARG A 13 6.33 6.53 8.50
C ARG A 13 7.49 7.47 8.85
N VAL A 14 8.72 7.01 8.61
CA VAL A 14 9.91 7.86 8.62
C VAL A 14 10.25 8.24 7.18
N TYR A 15 10.17 9.53 6.87
CA TYR A 15 10.39 10.05 5.52
C TYR A 15 11.86 10.26 5.22
N THR A 16 12.24 10.04 3.95
CA THR A 16 13.61 10.19 3.48
C THR A 16 13.65 10.44 1.98
N LEU A 17 14.77 10.95 1.48
CA LEU A 17 15.08 11.01 0.04
C LEU A 17 15.96 9.85 -0.42
N LYS A 18 16.49 9.06 0.53
CA LYS A 18 17.34 7.90 0.25
C LYS A 18 16.52 6.75 -0.32
N LYS A 19 17.14 5.98 -1.22
CA LYS A 19 16.53 4.77 -1.82
C LYS A 19 16.66 3.52 -0.96
N GLN A 20 17.42 3.61 0.13
CA GLN A 20 17.63 2.53 1.09
C GLN A 20 17.33 3.03 2.50
N THR A 21 16.83 2.13 3.34
CA THR A 21 16.63 2.32 4.78
C THR A 21 17.98 2.24 5.51
N PRO A 22 18.04 2.60 6.81
CA PRO A 22 19.26 2.44 7.61
C PRO A 22 19.76 0.99 7.69
N THR A 23 18.87 0.01 7.50
CA THR A 23 19.20 -1.44 7.49
C THR A 23 19.58 -1.96 6.11
N GLY A 24 19.64 -1.09 5.09
CA GLY A 24 20.02 -1.45 3.72
C GLY A 24 18.87 -1.99 2.85
N THR A 25 17.64 -2.09 3.38
CA THR A 25 16.47 -2.52 2.59
C THR A 25 15.97 -1.39 1.69
N PRO A 26 15.31 -1.69 0.55
CA PRO A 26 14.75 -0.64 -0.31
C PRO A 26 13.65 0.18 0.39
N SER A 27 13.68 1.50 0.22
CA SER A 27 12.61 2.39 0.72
C SER A 27 11.40 2.42 -0.23
N SER A 28 10.22 2.72 0.32
CA SER A 28 8.95 2.78 -0.43
C SER A 28 8.62 4.21 -0.87
N SER A 29 7.91 4.38 -2.00
CA SER A 29 7.41 5.71 -2.42
C SER A 29 6.39 6.24 -1.41
N ALA A 30 6.54 7.48 -0.97
CA ALA A 30 5.58 8.13 -0.07
C ALA A 30 4.24 8.47 -0.75
N HIS A 31 4.22 8.50 -2.08
CA HIS A 31 3.06 8.87 -2.86
C HIS A 31 2.27 7.65 -3.32
N PRO A 32 0.93 7.73 -3.35
CA PRO A 32 0.09 6.63 -3.83
C PRO A 32 0.31 6.38 -5.32
N ALA A 33 -0.08 5.18 -5.77
CA ALA A 33 -0.16 4.89 -7.20
C ALA A 33 -1.17 5.84 -7.88
N ARG A 34 -0.90 6.23 -9.13
CA ARG A 34 -1.78 7.11 -9.90
C ARG A 34 -3.15 6.46 -10.11
N PHE A 35 -4.21 7.19 -9.82
CA PHE A 35 -5.57 6.80 -10.19
C PHE A 35 -5.83 7.03 -11.68
N SER A 36 -6.53 6.10 -12.33
CA SER A 36 -6.95 6.20 -13.73
C SER A 36 -8.38 5.68 -13.84
N PRO A 37 -9.33 6.45 -14.41
CA PRO A 37 -10.71 5.99 -14.54
C PRO A 37 -10.86 4.71 -15.39
N ASP A 38 -10.06 4.57 -16.45
CA ASP A 38 -10.10 3.43 -17.38
C ASP A 38 -9.62 2.10 -16.76
N ASP A 39 -8.71 2.15 -15.79
CA ASP A 39 -8.15 1.01 -15.04
C ASP A 39 -8.25 -0.38 -15.72
N LYS A 40 -7.49 -0.53 -16.82
CA LYS A 40 -7.46 -1.75 -17.66
C LYS A 40 -7.17 -3.04 -16.90
N PHE A 41 -6.50 -2.95 -15.75
CA PHE A 41 -6.09 -4.09 -14.92
C PHE A 41 -6.96 -4.28 -13.66
N SER A 42 -8.17 -3.71 -13.66
CA SER A 42 -9.12 -3.82 -12.55
C SER A 42 -9.47 -5.28 -12.22
N LYS A 43 -9.70 -6.11 -13.25
CA LYS A 43 -10.03 -7.54 -13.11
C LYS A 43 -8.93 -8.31 -12.39
N GLU A 44 -7.68 -8.12 -12.78
CA GLU A 44 -6.51 -8.78 -12.20
C GLU A 44 -6.33 -8.34 -10.75
N ARG A 45 -6.46 -7.03 -10.48
CA ARG A 45 -6.35 -6.51 -9.11
C ARG A 45 -7.43 -7.09 -8.19
N ILE A 46 -8.68 -7.14 -8.64
CA ILE A 46 -9.79 -7.73 -7.86
C ILE A 46 -9.57 -9.23 -7.64
N THR A 47 -9.15 -9.96 -8.68
CA THR A 47 -8.89 -11.41 -8.59
C THR A 47 -7.78 -11.72 -7.59
N THR A 48 -6.69 -10.97 -7.61
CA THR A 48 -5.60 -11.11 -6.63
C THR A 48 -6.08 -10.80 -5.21
N LYS A 49 -6.81 -9.69 -5.02
CA LYS A 49 -7.37 -9.36 -3.70
C LYS A 49 -8.28 -10.47 -3.17
N LYS A 50 -9.15 -11.04 -4.02
CA LYS A 50 -10.05 -12.14 -3.66
C LYS A 50 -9.28 -13.37 -3.18
N ARG A 51 -8.20 -13.73 -3.88
CA ARG A 51 -7.35 -14.90 -3.56
C ARG A 51 -6.73 -14.81 -2.16
N PHE A 52 -6.35 -13.60 -1.74
CA PHE A 52 -5.70 -13.36 -0.45
C PHE A 52 -6.68 -12.88 0.64
N GLY A 53 -7.99 -12.92 0.42
CA GLY A 53 -8.97 -12.52 1.43
C GLY A 53 -8.97 -11.01 1.73
N LEU A 54 -8.51 -10.18 0.80
CA LEU A 54 -8.33 -8.73 1.00
C LEU A 54 -9.51 -7.88 0.52
N LEU A 55 -10.58 -8.48 0.01
CA LEU A 55 -11.77 -7.73 -0.39
C LEU A 55 -12.62 -7.41 0.86
N PRO A 56 -13.10 -6.15 1.02
CA PRO A 56 -14.00 -5.80 2.12
C PRO A 56 -15.28 -6.66 2.17
N THR A 57 -15.75 -7.12 1.01
CA THR A 57 -16.93 -7.99 0.88
C THR A 57 -16.70 -9.43 1.36
N GLN A 58 -15.47 -9.81 1.73
CA GLN A 58 -15.16 -11.13 2.29
C GLN A 58 -15.27 -11.17 3.81
N THR A 59 -15.36 -10.02 4.46
CA THR A 59 -15.61 -9.89 5.90
C THR A 59 -17.06 -9.47 6.14
N PRO A 60 -17.67 -9.85 7.28
CA PRO A 60 -18.96 -9.30 7.66
C PRO A 60 -18.87 -7.78 7.77
N ASP A 61 -20.00 -7.09 7.53
CA ASP A 61 -20.06 -5.64 7.68
C ASP A 61 -19.61 -5.25 9.10
N PRO A 62 -18.81 -4.18 9.25
CA PRO A 62 -18.41 -3.71 10.56
C PRO A 62 -19.66 -3.35 11.36
N ILE A 63 -19.78 -3.92 12.56
CA ILE A 63 -20.79 -3.50 13.53
C ILE A 63 -20.34 -2.14 14.04
N PHE A 64 -21.06 -1.08 13.67
CA PHE A 64 -20.88 0.23 14.26
C PHE A 64 -21.67 0.26 15.57
N GLU A 65 -20.95 0.17 16.70
CA GLU A 65 -21.50 0.43 18.04
C GLU A 65 -21.50 1.92 18.36
#